data_AF-A0A8D8PCK4-F1
#
_entry.id   AF-A0A8D8PCK4-F1
#
_cell.length_a   1.000
_cell.length_b   1.000
_cell.length_c   1.000
_cell.angle_alpha   90.00
_cell.angle_beta   90.00
_cell.angle_gamma   90.00
#
_symmetry.space_group_name_H-M   'P 1'
#
loop_
_entity.id
_entity.type
_entity.pdbx_description
1 polymer ?
#
loop_
_entity_poly.entity_id
_entity_poly.type
_entity_poly.pdbx_seq_one_letter_code
_entity_poly.pdbx_strand_id
1 'polypeptide(L)'
;LVVPLEGAKILGVLPSAGWSHYAIGEGIMKALARAGHDVTVIGAHRWKDAPSNYRAIELKELVFDKGGSAPNLFQYRNAPYLNVLYQLYTEIGPALSEMILTHENVKEFLASNQSFDAVIVECFVSDVLYGFAQHFKAPLIVFSPFGASLWANELVGTPYPYSQIPHTFLSYTDRMSFWERVTNTLLWNVDHFYYKNVFLPRQEAMYNKYFPNATVSLEQQRKNTSLVLLNQHFSLSFPHPYAPNMIEIGGIQMDEPKQLSKDLQDYLDNSKHGVIYFSMGSMLKGCNFPEEKRNAFISAFAQLKENVLWKYENTSLPNKPKNVLIKQWMPQNDILAHPNVKLFITHGGLLGSTESLYHGKPMVGVPIYGDQRLNMARARNAGYGTSVEYEHLTQQSISDAIRTVLANPSFTTNARLISDRYRDKMATPAETTVFWVEYVIRHRGAPQLHSAAPELSYAERNLLDVYGLMLLLVGLVLAAVIRVVRSVLGLFGSSPKGESGAKNKRE
;
A
#
# COMPACT_ATOMS: atom_id res chain seq x y z
N LEU A 1 2.84 -27.87 -20.18
CA LEU A 1 1.51 -27.38 -20.58
C LEU A 1 0.72 -27.10 -19.31
N VAL A 2 0.29 -25.86 -19.09
CA VAL A 2 -0.61 -25.51 -17.97
C VAL A 2 -2.03 -25.82 -18.45
N VAL A 3 -2.80 -26.57 -17.67
CA VAL A 3 -4.22 -26.83 -17.97
C VAL A 3 -5.04 -25.65 -17.40
N PRO A 4 -5.68 -24.83 -18.24
CA PRO A 4 -6.56 -23.74 -17.79
C PRO A 4 -7.72 -24.33 -16.97
N LEU A 5 -8.20 -23.60 -15.97
CA LEU A 5 -9.34 -24.04 -15.17
C LEU A 5 -10.61 -23.40 -15.71
N GLU A 6 -11.51 -24.17 -16.30
CA GLU A 6 -12.75 -23.62 -16.84
C GLU A 6 -13.80 -23.45 -15.73
N GLY A 7 -14.38 -22.25 -15.61
CA GLY A 7 -15.63 -22.03 -14.86
C GLY A 7 -15.56 -22.06 -13.32
N ALA A 8 -14.41 -21.76 -12.70
CA ALA A 8 -14.32 -21.60 -11.24
C ALA A 8 -15.30 -20.54 -10.71
N LYS A 9 -15.90 -20.78 -9.53
CA LYS A 9 -16.70 -19.79 -8.81
C LYS A 9 -15.83 -19.01 -7.85
N ILE A 10 -15.66 -17.71 -8.07
CA ILE A 10 -14.76 -16.86 -7.29
C ILE A 10 -15.54 -15.73 -6.64
N LEU A 11 -15.35 -15.55 -5.34
CA LEU A 11 -15.89 -14.42 -4.59
C LEU A 11 -14.83 -13.35 -4.38
N GLY A 12 -15.09 -12.12 -4.79
CA GLY A 12 -14.31 -10.93 -4.44
C GLY A 12 -15.01 -10.10 -3.36
N VAL A 13 -14.31 -9.77 -2.28
CA VAL A 13 -14.80 -8.87 -1.21
C VAL A 13 -13.95 -7.61 -1.22
N LEU A 14 -14.52 -6.51 -1.73
CA LEU A 14 -13.86 -5.23 -2.00
C LEU A 14 -14.42 -4.14 -1.08
N PRO A 15 -13.99 -4.07 0.20
CA PRO A 15 -14.58 -3.20 1.21
C PRO A 15 -14.34 -1.71 0.94
N SER A 16 -13.20 -1.33 0.36
CA SER A 16 -12.85 0.08 0.24
C SER A 16 -13.75 0.86 -0.72
N ALA A 17 -14.36 1.93 -0.22
CA ALA A 17 -15.14 2.86 -1.03
C ALA A 17 -14.29 3.76 -1.94
N GLY A 18 -13.04 4.03 -1.52
CA GLY A 18 -12.08 4.83 -2.26
C GLY A 18 -11.71 4.16 -3.57
N TRP A 19 -11.94 4.85 -4.69
CA TRP A 19 -11.65 4.32 -6.04
C TRP A 19 -10.20 3.81 -6.19
N SER A 20 -9.24 4.45 -5.53
CA SER A 20 -7.83 4.05 -5.57
C SER A 20 -7.54 2.66 -5.00
N HIS A 21 -8.39 2.15 -4.12
CA HIS A 21 -8.28 0.78 -3.61
C HIS A 21 -9.15 -0.16 -4.43
N TYR A 22 -10.41 0.24 -4.65
CA TYR A 22 -11.39 -0.56 -5.36
C TYR A 22 -10.94 -0.94 -6.76
N ALA A 23 -10.28 -0.03 -7.49
CA ALA A 23 -9.81 -0.27 -8.86
C ALA A 23 -8.83 -1.45 -8.97
N ILE A 24 -8.04 -1.74 -7.93
CA ILE A 24 -7.14 -2.89 -7.91
C ILE A 24 -7.95 -4.18 -7.84
N GLY A 25 -8.85 -4.27 -6.86
CA GLY A 25 -9.76 -5.41 -6.72
C GLY A 25 -10.61 -5.62 -7.97
N GLU A 26 -11.17 -4.53 -8.53
CA GLU A 26 -11.95 -4.58 -9.77
C GLU A 26 -11.11 -5.12 -10.94
N GLY A 27 -9.85 -4.71 -11.07
CA GLY A 27 -8.94 -5.25 -12.08
C GLY A 27 -8.73 -6.76 -11.96
N ILE A 28 -8.53 -7.26 -10.74
CA ILE A 28 -8.39 -8.70 -10.45
C ILE A 28 -9.69 -9.43 -10.86
N MET A 29 -10.85 -8.94 -10.40
CA MET A 29 -12.15 -9.55 -10.68
C MET A 29 -12.48 -9.54 -12.18
N LYS A 30 -12.14 -8.46 -12.89
CA LYS A 30 -12.29 -8.35 -14.35
C LYS A 30 -11.39 -9.34 -15.09
N ALA A 31 -10.13 -9.49 -14.67
CA ALA A 31 -9.22 -10.44 -15.28
C ALA A 31 -9.75 -11.88 -15.17
N LEU A 32 -10.25 -12.25 -13.98
CA LEU A 32 -10.83 -13.57 -13.73
C LEU A 32 -12.12 -13.81 -14.52
N ALA A 33 -13.01 -12.83 -14.60
CA ALA A 33 -14.24 -12.95 -15.39
C ALA A 33 -13.95 -13.03 -16.90
N ARG A 34 -12.97 -12.25 -17.40
CA ARG A 34 -12.51 -12.32 -18.80
C ARG A 34 -11.84 -13.67 -19.12
N ALA A 35 -11.25 -14.34 -18.13
CA ALA A 35 -10.71 -15.68 -18.25
C ALA A 35 -11.78 -16.81 -18.22
N GLY A 36 -13.07 -16.46 -18.06
CA GLY A 36 -14.17 -17.41 -18.11
C GLY A 36 -14.61 -17.99 -16.77
N HIS A 37 -14.16 -17.43 -15.65
CA HIS A 37 -14.64 -17.82 -14.31
C HIS A 37 -15.96 -17.13 -13.95
N ASP A 38 -16.75 -17.75 -13.09
CA ASP A 38 -17.97 -17.16 -12.52
C ASP A 38 -17.59 -16.30 -11.31
N VAL A 39 -17.63 -14.97 -11.47
CA VAL A 39 -17.16 -14.02 -10.47
C VAL A 39 -18.33 -13.33 -9.78
N THR A 40 -18.38 -13.41 -8.45
CA THR A 40 -19.29 -12.63 -7.61
C THR A 40 -18.50 -11.60 -6.82
N VAL A 41 -18.91 -10.34 -6.82
CA VAL A 41 -18.19 -9.24 -6.16
C VAL A 41 -19.08 -8.51 -5.17
N ILE A 42 -18.67 -8.45 -3.91
CA ILE A 42 -19.24 -7.56 -2.89
C ILE A 42 -18.44 -6.27 -2.90
N GLY A 43 -19.10 -5.12 -3.10
CA GLY A 43 -18.42 -3.84 -2.98
C GLY A 43 -19.22 -2.63 -3.46
N ALA A 44 -18.57 -1.46 -3.39
CA ALA A 44 -19.24 -0.16 -3.53
C ALA A 44 -19.55 0.25 -4.97
N HIS A 45 -18.83 -0.27 -5.96
CA HIS A 45 -18.96 0.13 -7.37
C HIS A 45 -19.44 -1.04 -8.24
N ARG A 46 -19.94 -0.72 -9.43
CA ARG A 46 -20.44 -1.69 -10.41
C ARG A 46 -19.74 -1.52 -11.75
N TRP A 47 -19.29 -2.63 -12.33
CA TRP A 47 -18.91 -2.67 -13.73
C TRP A 47 -20.15 -2.62 -14.62
N LYS A 48 -20.34 -1.50 -15.34
CA LYS A 48 -21.57 -1.22 -16.10
C LYS A 48 -21.86 -2.25 -17.20
N ASP A 49 -20.86 -2.58 -18.00
CA ASP A 49 -20.96 -3.49 -19.16
C ASP A 49 -20.35 -4.85 -18.84
N ALA A 50 -20.64 -5.38 -17.64
CA ALA A 50 -20.10 -6.64 -17.18
C ALA A 50 -20.70 -7.83 -17.96
N PRO A 51 -19.90 -8.88 -18.25
CA PRO A 51 -20.39 -10.10 -18.88
C PRO A 51 -21.32 -10.89 -17.94
N SER A 52 -22.06 -11.85 -18.47
CA SER A 52 -23.07 -12.60 -17.71
C SER A 52 -22.51 -13.44 -16.55
N ASN A 53 -21.23 -13.81 -16.62
CA ASN A 53 -20.48 -14.51 -15.56
C ASN A 53 -19.93 -13.56 -14.48
N TYR A 54 -20.35 -12.29 -14.45
CA TYR A 54 -19.97 -11.32 -13.43
C TYR A 54 -21.20 -10.80 -12.69
N ARG A 55 -21.31 -11.12 -11.40
CA ARG A 55 -22.38 -10.69 -10.51
C ARG A 55 -21.86 -9.70 -9.47
N ALA A 56 -22.51 -8.55 -9.32
CA ALA A 56 -22.21 -7.58 -8.28
C ALA A 56 -23.28 -7.59 -7.18
N ILE A 57 -22.83 -7.63 -5.92
CA ILE A 57 -23.59 -7.32 -4.71
C ILE A 57 -23.20 -5.89 -4.33
N GLU A 58 -23.98 -4.95 -4.82
CA GLU A 58 -23.66 -3.52 -4.75
C GLU A 58 -24.00 -2.94 -3.37
N LEU A 59 -23.03 -2.26 -2.76
CA LEU A 59 -23.14 -1.57 -1.48
C LEU A 59 -22.99 -0.06 -1.71
N LYS A 60 -24.01 0.57 -2.30
CA LYS A 60 -23.95 1.97 -2.77
C LYS A 60 -23.69 2.97 -1.65
N GLU A 61 -24.13 2.62 -0.45
CA GLU A 61 -24.03 3.37 0.80
C GLU A 61 -22.58 3.57 1.23
N LEU A 62 -21.66 2.69 0.78
CA LEU A 62 -20.23 2.85 1.00
C LEU A 62 -19.66 4.03 0.19
N VAL A 63 -20.26 4.40 -0.94
CA VAL A 63 -19.73 5.46 -1.81
C VAL A 63 -19.91 6.83 -1.15
N PHE A 64 -18.81 7.51 -0.89
CA PHE A 64 -18.82 8.81 -0.22
C PHE A 64 -19.75 9.85 -0.91
N ASP A 65 -19.71 9.97 -2.23
CA ASP A 65 -20.55 10.96 -2.93
C ASP A 65 -22.05 10.59 -3.02
N LYS A 66 -22.48 9.45 -2.46
CA LYS A 66 -23.88 8.96 -2.47
C LYS A 66 -24.44 8.63 -1.08
N GLY A 67 -23.90 9.24 -0.02
CA GLY A 67 -24.42 9.11 1.34
C GLY A 67 -23.37 9.03 2.44
N GLY A 68 -22.10 8.78 2.11
CA GLY A 68 -20.99 8.77 3.08
C GLY A 68 -20.25 10.11 3.13
N SER A 69 -20.14 10.77 4.28
CA SER A 69 -19.25 11.94 4.37
C SER A 69 -17.79 11.52 4.09
N ALA A 70 -17.23 11.86 2.92
CA ALA A 70 -15.79 11.73 2.69
C ALA A 70 -15.08 12.69 3.64
N PRO A 71 -14.20 12.21 4.54
CA PRO A 71 -13.41 13.11 5.36
C PRO A 71 -12.57 14.02 4.46
N ASN A 72 -12.57 15.32 4.75
CA ASN A 72 -11.72 16.26 4.03
C ASN A 72 -10.26 15.98 4.37
N LEU A 73 -9.57 15.18 3.53
CA LEU A 73 -8.21 14.71 3.78
C LEU A 73 -7.19 15.86 3.97
N PHE A 74 -7.47 17.06 3.48
CA PHE A 74 -6.62 18.24 3.74
C PHE A 74 -6.52 18.59 5.23
N GLN A 75 -7.50 18.21 6.05
CA GLN A 75 -7.49 18.42 7.51
C GLN A 75 -6.51 17.50 8.23
N TYR A 76 -6.14 16.37 7.63
CA TYR A 76 -5.30 15.36 8.25
C TYR A 76 -3.81 15.50 7.90
N ARG A 77 -3.44 16.52 7.11
CA ARG A 77 -2.05 16.71 6.64
C ARG A 77 -1.02 16.84 7.76
N ASN A 78 -1.44 17.41 8.90
CA ASN A 78 -0.62 17.65 10.09
C ASN A 78 -1.06 16.78 11.28
N ALA A 79 -1.88 15.76 11.05
CA ALA A 79 -2.32 14.88 12.12
C ALA A 79 -1.11 14.12 12.70
N PRO A 80 -0.96 14.05 14.04
CA PRO A 80 0.05 13.20 14.65
C PRO A 80 -0.11 11.73 14.20
N TYR A 81 1.01 11.03 13.99
CA TYR A 81 0.98 9.66 13.47
C TYR A 81 0.13 8.70 14.31
N LEU A 82 0.21 8.82 15.65
CA LEU A 82 -0.61 8.03 16.56
C LEU A 82 -2.12 8.25 16.35
N ASN A 83 -2.53 9.47 15.99
CA ASN A 83 -3.94 9.76 15.71
C ASN A 83 -4.37 9.11 14.38
N VAL A 84 -3.50 9.09 13.37
CA VAL A 84 -3.78 8.41 12.10
C VAL A 84 -3.92 6.90 12.32
N LEU A 85 -3.01 6.28 13.07
CA LEU A 85 -3.09 4.86 13.43
C LEU A 85 -4.34 4.55 14.27
N TYR A 86 -4.65 5.41 15.25
CA TYR A 86 -5.87 5.31 16.05
C TYR A 86 -7.12 5.30 15.17
N GLN A 87 -7.27 6.29 14.30
CA GLN A 87 -8.43 6.40 13.40
C GLN A 87 -8.52 5.18 12.47
N LEU A 88 -7.40 4.77 11.88
CA LEU A 88 -7.39 3.66 10.94
C LEU A 88 -7.78 2.33 11.61
N TYR A 89 -7.21 2.01 12.77
CA TYR A 89 -7.39 0.72 13.45
C TYR A 89 -8.56 0.66 14.43
N THR A 90 -9.02 1.80 14.94
CA THR A 90 -10.11 1.86 15.94
C THR A 90 -11.44 2.31 15.33
N GLU A 91 -11.41 3.16 14.30
CA GLU A 91 -12.63 3.77 13.77
C GLU A 91 -12.91 3.28 12.35
N ILE A 92 -12.07 3.62 11.38
CA ILE A 92 -12.32 3.41 9.95
C ILE A 92 -12.43 1.93 9.61
N GLY A 93 -11.43 1.11 9.98
CA GLY A 93 -11.41 -0.32 9.66
C GLY A 93 -12.60 -1.09 10.24
N PRO A 94 -12.82 -1.03 11.58
CA PRO A 94 -13.99 -1.66 12.21
C PRO A 94 -15.32 -1.14 11.67
N ALA A 95 -15.51 0.17 11.51
CA ALA A 95 -16.76 0.73 11.00
C ALA A 95 -17.05 0.29 9.56
N LEU A 96 -16.04 0.26 8.69
CA LEU A 96 -16.19 -0.21 7.31
C LEU A 96 -16.60 -1.69 7.28
N SER A 97 -15.93 -2.50 8.08
CA SER A 97 -16.20 -3.94 8.15
C SER A 97 -17.60 -4.22 8.71
N GLU A 98 -18.01 -3.50 9.75
CA GLU A 98 -19.35 -3.61 10.34
C GLU A 98 -20.44 -3.16 9.35
N MET A 99 -20.21 -2.09 8.60
CA MET A 99 -21.15 -1.61 7.58
C MET A 99 -21.41 -2.68 6.52
N ILE A 100 -20.38 -3.43 6.11
CA ILE A 100 -20.51 -4.51 5.13
C ILE A 100 -21.24 -5.71 5.74
N LEU A 101 -20.80 -6.18 6.91
CA LEU A 101 -21.35 -7.38 7.56
C LEU A 101 -22.78 -7.20 8.05
N THR A 102 -23.21 -5.96 8.27
CA THR A 102 -24.58 -5.62 8.66
C THR A 102 -25.50 -5.25 7.49
N HIS A 103 -24.97 -5.13 6.27
CA HIS A 103 -25.75 -4.80 5.09
C HIS A 103 -26.70 -5.94 4.71
N GLU A 104 -27.97 -5.64 4.44
CA GLU A 104 -29.01 -6.66 4.19
C GLU A 104 -28.66 -7.58 3.00
N ASN A 105 -28.23 -7.02 1.86
CA ASN A 105 -27.76 -7.82 0.72
C ASN A 105 -26.62 -8.79 1.07
N VAL A 106 -25.76 -8.44 2.03
CA VAL A 106 -24.64 -9.29 2.46
C VAL A 106 -25.12 -10.38 3.43
N LYS A 107 -26.04 -10.05 4.34
CA LYS A 107 -26.68 -11.04 5.22
C LYS A 107 -27.45 -12.08 4.41
N GLU A 108 -28.26 -11.64 3.45
CA GLU A 108 -28.99 -12.53 2.54
C GLU A 108 -28.04 -13.41 1.73
N PHE A 109 -26.93 -12.83 1.25
CA PHE A 109 -25.91 -13.56 0.52
C PHE A 109 -25.22 -14.63 1.39
N LEU A 110 -24.85 -14.29 2.62
CA LEU A 110 -24.27 -15.25 3.58
C LEU A 110 -25.25 -16.36 3.97
N ALA A 111 -26.55 -16.07 4.02
CA ALA A 111 -27.60 -17.06 4.26
C ALA A 111 -27.92 -17.95 3.04
N SER A 112 -27.34 -17.65 1.87
CA SER A 112 -27.59 -18.42 0.65
C SER A 112 -26.80 -19.74 0.60
N ASN A 113 -27.28 -20.70 -0.18
CA ASN A 113 -26.60 -21.99 -0.40
C ASN A 113 -25.51 -21.93 -1.49
N GLN A 114 -24.86 -20.77 -1.65
CA GLN A 114 -23.77 -20.62 -2.63
C GLN A 114 -22.47 -21.25 -2.14
N SER A 115 -21.61 -21.61 -3.10
CA SER A 115 -20.29 -22.16 -2.86
C SER A 115 -19.28 -21.50 -3.79
N PHE A 116 -18.04 -21.40 -3.34
CA PHE A 116 -16.95 -20.77 -4.08
C PHE A 116 -15.70 -21.66 -4.03
N ASP A 117 -14.92 -21.64 -5.10
CA ASP A 117 -13.64 -22.34 -5.23
C ASP A 117 -12.47 -21.50 -4.68
N ALA A 118 -12.65 -20.18 -4.59
CA ALA A 118 -11.72 -19.26 -3.93
C ALA A 118 -12.44 -18.00 -3.44
N VAL A 119 -11.92 -17.41 -2.37
CA VAL A 119 -12.38 -16.11 -1.84
C VAL A 119 -11.19 -15.15 -1.85
N ILE A 120 -11.36 -14.01 -2.53
CA ILE A 120 -10.36 -12.96 -2.69
C ILE A 120 -10.80 -11.75 -1.87
N VAL A 121 -10.00 -11.33 -0.89
CA VAL A 121 -10.34 -10.22 0.03
C VAL A 121 -9.26 -9.14 0.01
N GLU A 122 -9.67 -7.87 0.10
CA GLU A 122 -8.74 -6.74 0.23
C GLU A 122 -7.99 -6.76 1.57
N CYS A 123 -6.68 -6.52 1.53
CA CYS A 123 -5.82 -6.33 2.70
C CYS A 123 -5.77 -4.85 3.11
N PHE A 124 -6.85 -4.35 3.71
CA PHE A 124 -6.86 -3.00 4.25
C PHE A 124 -7.78 -2.89 5.46
N VAL A 125 -7.19 -3.08 6.64
CA VAL A 125 -7.82 -2.87 7.97
C VAL A 125 -9.22 -3.45 8.12
N SER A 126 -9.43 -4.63 7.56
CA SER A 126 -10.72 -5.32 7.50
C SER A 126 -10.57 -6.85 7.60
N ASP A 127 -9.58 -7.31 8.38
CA ASP A 127 -9.23 -8.73 8.53
C ASP A 127 -10.43 -9.61 8.94
N VAL A 128 -11.43 -9.07 9.64
CA VAL A 128 -12.68 -9.81 9.91
C VAL A 128 -13.34 -10.36 8.64
N LEU A 129 -13.20 -9.69 7.50
CA LEU A 129 -13.75 -10.13 6.22
C LEU A 129 -13.04 -11.37 5.65
N TYR A 130 -11.89 -11.76 6.19
CA TYR A 130 -11.30 -13.07 5.86
C TYR A 130 -12.21 -14.24 6.31
N GLY A 131 -13.18 -13.99 7.19
CA GLY A 131 -14.21 -14.96 7.57
C GLY A 131 -15.12 -15.42 6.44
N PHE A 132 -15.23 -14.66 5.33
CA PHE A 132 -15.94 -15.13 4.14
C PHE A 132 -15.34 -16.45 3.60
N ALA A 133 -14.02 -16.62 3.66
CA ALA A 133 -13.36 -17.84 3.24
C ALA A 133 -13.68 -19.04 4.16
N GLN A 134 -13.82 -18.81 5.47
CA GLN A 134 -14.27 -19.84 6.41
C GLN A 134 -15.74 -20.21 6.22
N HIS A 135 -16.61 -19.21 6.02
CA HIS A 135 -18.04 -19.40 5.77
C HIS A 135 -18.27 -20.28 4.53
N PHE A 136 -17.58 -19.99 3.43
CA PHE A 136 -17.69 -20.73 2.18
C PHE A 136 -16.74 -21.92 2.05
N LYS A 137 -15.89 -22.17 3.07
CA LYS A 137 -14.90 -23.26 3.11
C LYS A 137 -13.98 -23.29 1.88
N ALA A 138 -13.54 -22.11 1.45
CA ALA A 138 -12.71 -21.93 0.27
C ALA A 138 -11.32 -21.37 0.64
N PRO A 139 -10.27 -21.64 -0.15
CA PRO A 139 -8.97 -20.99 0.01
C PRO A 139 -9.08 -19.46 0.06
N LEU A 140 -8.40 -18.86 1.03
CA LEU A 140 -8.29 -17.41 1.16
C LEU A 140 -7.14 -16.91 0.30
N ILE A 141 -7.47 -16.02 -0.63
CA ILE A 141 -6.51 -15.20 -1.35
C ILE A 141 -6.72 -13.77 -0.87
N VAL A 142 -5.63 -13.06 -0.66
CA VAL A 142 -5.67 -11.66 -0.22
C VAL A 142 -5.03 -10.80 -1.30
N PHE A 143 -5.53 -9.59 -1.51
CA PHE A 143 -4.83 -8.61 -2.33
C PHE A 143 -4.55 -7.32 -1.56
N SER A 144 -3.33 -6.82 -1.66
CA SER A 144 -2.95 -5.51 -1.13
C SER A 144 -3.20 -4.46 -2.22
N PRO A 145 -3.97 -3.40 -1.94
CA PRO A 145 -4.08 -2.25 -2.85
C PRO A 145 -2.76 -1.43 -2.90
N PHE A 146 -1.78 -1.80 -2.08
CA PHE A 146 -0.41 -1.30 -2.07
C PHE A 146 0.57 -2.44 -2.41
N GLY A 147 1.87 -2.20 -2.24
CA GLY A 147 2.87 -3.26 -2.24
C GLY A 147 2.96 -4.04 -0.93
N ALA A 148 4.13 -4.62 -0.69
CA ALA A 148 4.49 -5.25 0.57
C ALA A 148 4.28 -4.25 1.73
N SER A 149 3.57 -4.69 2.76
CA SER A 149 3.16 -3.87 3.89
C SER A 149 3.20 -4.70 5.17
N LEU A 150 3.18 -4.05 6.33
CA LEU A 150 3.05 -4.77 7.61
C LEU A 150 1.87 -5.75 7.59
N TRP A 151 0.72 -5.33 7.04
CA TRP A 151 -0.49 -6.14 6.99
C TRP A 151 -0.32 -7.38 6.11
N ALA A 152 0.16 -7.22 4.87
CA ALA A 152 0.34 -8.30 3.93
C ALA A 152 1.48 -9.26 4.35
N ASN A 153 2.58 -8.72 4.87
CA ASN A 153 3.76 -9.49 5.24
C ASN A 153 3.50 -10.40 6.44
N GLU A 154 2.69 -9.96 7.40
CA GLU A 154 2.30 -10.77 8.57
C GLU A 154 1.46 -12.00 8.18
N LEU A 155 0.69 -11.95 7.08
CA LEU A 155 -0.14 -13.08 6.63
C LEU A 155 0.70 -14.27 6.14
N VAL A 156 1.90 -13.99 5.60
CA VAL A 156 2.77 -15.01 4.97
C VAL A 156 4.14 -15.10 5.62
N GLY A 157 4.38 -14.33 6.68
CA GLY A 157 5.57 -14.44 7.51
C GLY A 157 6.85 -13.91 6.88
N THR A 158 6.77 -13.13 5.79
CA THR A 158 7.96 -12.47 5.22
C THR A 158 8.43 -11.32 6.14
N PRO A 159 9.74 -11.15 6.39
CA PRO A 159 10.23 -10.09 7.27
C PRO A 159 10.01 -8.70 6.67
N TYR A 160 9.96 -7.68 7.53
CA TYR A 160 9.95 -6.27 7.13
C TYR A 160 11.25 -5.60 7.58
N PRO A 161 12.30 -5.52 6.74
CA PRO A 161 13.59 -4.97 7.14
C PRO A 161 13.54 -3.45 7.37
N TYR A 162 13.33 -3.03 8.62
CA TYR A 162 13.29 -1.62 9.05
C TYR A 162 14.57 -0.84 8.76
N SER A 163 15.69 -1.52 8.50
CA SER A 163 16.96 -0.90 8.15
C SER A 163 16.96 -0.26 6.75
N GLN A 164 16.09 -0.72 5.84
CA GLN A 164 16.08 -0.31 4.43
C GLN A 164 14.69 0.06 3.91
N ILE A 165 13.61 -0.32 4.60
CA ILE A 165 12.26 0.03 4.19
C ILE A 165 11.72 1.14 5.08
N PRO A 166 11.52 2.36 4.55
CA PRO A 166 10.94 3.45 5.31
C PRO A 166 9.44 3.21 5.56
N HIS A 167 8.98 3.65 6.73
CA HIS A 167 7.57 3.66 7.09
C HIS A 167 6.77 4.50 6.09
N THR A 168 5.55 4.10 5.75
CA THR A 168 4.69 4.75 4.75
C THR A 168 4.48 6.25 5.00
N PHE A 169 4.58 6.68 6.25
CA PHE A 169 4.40 8.07 6.67
C PHE A 169 5.70 8.89 6.78
N LEU A 170 6.84 8.29 6.45
CA LEU A 170 8.13 8.95 6.42
C LEU A 170 8.53 9.26 4.97
N SER A 171 9.10 10.44 4.76
CA SER A 171 9.63 10.86 3.46
C SER A 171 11.09 10.41 3.25
N TYR A 172 11.45 9.24 3.78
CA TYR A 172 12.80 8.69 3.70
C TYR A 172 12.99 7.82 2.46
N THR A 173 14.25 7.49 2.14
CA THR A 173 14.63 6.56 1.07
C THR A 173 15.08 5.22 1.68
N ASP A 174 15.50 4.27 0.84
CA ASP A 174 16.18 3.04 1.28
C ASP A 174 17.62 3.26 1.75
N ARG A 175 18.13 4.50 1.66
CA ARG A 175 19.44 4.94 2.13
C ARG A 175 19.30 5.87 3.34
N MET A 176 18.77 5.34 4.43
CA MET A 176 18.61 6.07 5.69
C MET A 176 19.93 6.20 6.47
N SER A 177 20.18 7.39 6.99
CA SER A 177 21.17 7.66 8.06
C SER A 177 20.83 6.90 9.34
N PHE A 178 21.76 6.88 10.29
CA PHE A 178 21.54 6.23 11.58
C PHE A 178 20.28 6.76 12.29
N TRP A 179 20.10 8.08 12.35
CA TRP A 179 18.98 8.69 13.04
C TRP A 179 17.65 8.48 12.31
N GLU A 180 17.66 8.49 10.98
CA GLU A 180 16.48 8.14 10.20
C GLU A 180 16.09 6.67 10.46
N ARG A 181 17.06 5.75 10.57
CA ARG A 181 16.78 4.35 10.95
C ARG A 181 16.22 4.23 12.37
N VAL A 182 16.70 5.02 13.32
CA VAL A 182 16.15 5.04 14.69
C VAL A 182 14.68 5.46 14.66
N THR A 183 14.36 6.59 14.02
CA THR A 183 12.97 7.08 13.88
C THR A 183 12.10 6.06 13.15
N ASN A 184 12.60 5.51 12.04
CA ASN A 184 11.90 4.50 11.25
C ASN A 184 11.57 3.25 12.08
N THR A 185 12.55 2.76 12.83
CA THR A 185 12.40 1.59 13.72
C THR A 185 11.36 1.86 14.80
N LEU A 186 11.41 3.03 15.45
CA LEU A 186 10.43 3.39 16.49
C LEU A 186 9.01 3.43 15.93
N LEU A 187 8.79 4.08 14.78
CA LEU A 187 7.47 4.16 14.17
C LEU A 187 6.94 2.79 13.76
N TRP A 188 7.76 1.94 13.13
CA TRP A 188 7.36 0.59 12.78
C TRP A 188 6.99 -0.26 14.01
N ASN A 189 7.74 -0.15 15.11
CA ASN A 189 7.43 -0.87 16.34
C ASN A 189 6.11 -0.37 16.97
N VAL A 190 5.87 0.94 16.95
CA VAL A 190 4.61 1.52 17.41
C VAL A 190 3.43 1.04 16.56
N ASP A 191 3.55 1.06 15.23
CA ASP A 191 2.53 0.55 14.32
C ASP A 191 2.26 -0.94 14.53
N HIS A 192 3.32 -1.76 14.60
CA HIS A 192 3.20 -3.19 14.88
C HIS A 192 2.54 -3.47 16.23
N PHE A 193 2.90 -2.72 17.27
CA PHE A 193 2.26 -2.84 18.59
C PHE A 193 0.77 -2.51 18.52
N TYR A 194 0.41 -1.41 17.84
CA TYR A 194 -0.99 -0.99 17.69
C TYR A 194 -1.79 -1.99 16.86
N TYR A 195 -1.21 -2.51 15.77
CA TYR A 195 -1.81 -3.55 14.94
C TYR A 195 -2.09 -4.83 15.75
N LYS A 196 -1.09 -5.35 16.47
CA LYS A 196 -1.22 -6.61 17.24
C LYS A 196 -2.13 -6.49 18.45
N ASN A 197 -2.06 -5.38 19.19
CA ASN A 197 -2.69 -5.28 20.52
C ASN A 197 -4.00 -4.48 20.53
N VAL A 198 -4.30 -3.72 19.47
CA VAL A 198 -5.51 -2.89 19.39
C VAL A 198 -6.39 -3.29 18.22
N PHE A 199 -5.81 -3.42 17.02
CA PHE A 199 -6.58 -3.78 15.83
C PHE A 199 -7.02 -5.25 15.85
N LEU A 200 -6.08 -6.20 15.90
CA LEU A 200 -6.39 -7.63 15.76
C LEU A 200 -7.38 -8.16 16.82
N PRO A 201 -7.30 -7.80 18.12
CA PRO A 201 -8.27 -8.27 19.11
C PRO A 201 -9.70 -7.80 18.82
N ARG A 202 -9.87 -6.58 18.27
CA ARG A 202 -11.18 -6.09 17.85
C ARG A 202 -11.69 -6.83 16.62
N GLN A 203 -10.81 -7.10 15.66
CA GLN A 203 -11.17 -7.89 14.48
C GLN A 203 -11.58 -9.32 14.87
N GLU A 204 -10.88 -9.95 15.82
CA GLU A 204 -11.23 -11.27 16.37
C GLU A 204 -12.61 -11.24 17.05
N ALA A 205 -12.90 -10.21 17.85
CA ALA A 205 -14.22 -10.04 18.47
C ALA A 205 -15.35 -9.88 17.43
N MET A 206 -15.10 -9.09 16.38
CA MET A 206 -16.04 -8.95 15.26
C MET A 206 -16.20 -10.25 14.48
N TYR A 207 -15.12 -10.98 14.25
CA TYR A 207 -15.14 -12.28 13.57
C TYR A 207 -16.00 -13.29 14.32
N ASN A 208 -15.83 -13.40 15.64
CA ASN A 208 -16.67 -14.27 16.48
C ASN A 208 -18.15 -13.85 16.47
N LYS A 209 -18.44 -12.55 16.36
CA LYS A 209 -19.81 -12.02 16.26
C LYS A 209 -20.47 -12.34 14.92
N TYR A 210 -19.76 -12.12 13.80
CA TYR A 210 -20.33 -12.14 12.45
C TYR A 210 -20.16 -13.47 11.71
N PHE A 211 -19.21 -14.30 12.14
CA PHE A 211 -18.98 -15.65 11.61
C PHE A 211 -19.05 -16.69 12.75
N PRO A 212 -20.20 -16.82 13.45
CA PRO A 212 -20.31 -17.67 14.65
C PRO A 212 -20.13 -19.17 14.37
N ASN A 213 -20.26 -19.58 13.10
CA ASN A 213 -20.08 -20.96 12.67
C ASN A 213 -18.65 -21.28 12.20
N ALA A 214 -17.72 -20.31 12.29
CA ALA A 214 -16.33 -20.54 11.93
C ALA A 214 -15.68 -21.60 12.83
N THR A 215 -14.90 -22.50 12.24
CA THR A 215 -14.27 -23.62 12.96
C THR A 215 -12.88 -23.29 13.49
N VAL A 216 -12.32 -22.14 13.11
CA VAL A 216 -10.99 -21.67 13.52
C VAL A 216 -11.05 -20.19 13.90
N SER A 217 -10.12 -19.73 14.75
CA SER A 217 -9.97 -18.32 15.11
C SER A 217 -9.59 -17.45 13.91
N LEU A 218 -9.77 -16.12 14.02
CA LEU A 218 -9.32 -15.21 12.98
C LEU A 218 -7.79 -15.28 12.82
N GLU A 219 -7.04 -15.44 13.91
CA GLU A 219 -5.59 -15.66 13.83
C GLU A 219 -5.23 -16.87 12.93
N GLN A 220 -5.87 -18.01 13.14
CA GLN A 220 -5.62 -19.20 12.32
C GLN A 220 -6.08 -18.97 10.86
N GLN A 221 -7.21 -18.28 10.66
CA GLN A 221 -7.68 -17.96 9.33
C GLN A 221 -6.69 -17.05 8.58
N ARG A 222 -6.06 -16.08 9.27
CA ARG A 222 -5.02 -15.21 8.70
C ARG A 222 -3.79 -16.02 8.28
N LYS A 223 -3.34 -16.97 9.10
CA LYS A 223 -2.21 -17.88 8.80
C LYS A 223 -2.50 -18.82 7.62
N ASN A 224 -3.77 -19.14 7.38
CA ASN A 224 -4.22 -19.96 6.27
C ASN A 224 -4.32 -19.20 4.92
N THR A 225 -3.80 -17.97 4.83
CA THR A 225 -3.76 -17.20 3.58
C THR A 225 -2.92 -17.93 2.53
N SER A 226 -3.56 -18.36 1.44
CA SER A 226 -2.92 -19.14 0.37
C SER A 226 -2.01 -18.29 -0.52
N LEU A 227 -2.43 -17.05 -0.80
CA LEU A 227 -1.78 -16.18 -1.77
C LEU A 227 -2.02 -14.72 -1.41
N VAL A 228 -1.00 -13.89 -1.62
CA VAL A 228 -1.07 -12.44 -1.48
C VAL A 228 -0.72 -11.78 -2.82
N LEU A 229 -1.69 -11.15 -3.44
CA LEU A 229 -1.53 -10.35 -4.66
C LEU A 229 -1.16 -8.91 -4.28
N LEU A 230 -0.08 -8.36 -4.83
CA LEU A 230 0.44 -7.04 -4.44
C LEU A 230 0.30 -6.05 -5.59
N ASN A 231 -0.33 -4.90 -5.34
CA ASN A 231 -0.30 -3.77 -6.27
C ASN A 231 1.07 -3.05 -6.20
N GLN A 232 2.10 -3.71 -6.70
CA GLN A 232 3.45 -3.20 -6.80
C GLN A 232 4.15 -3.77 -8.03
N HIS A 233 5.19 -3.06 -8.47
CA HIS A 233 6.17 -3.56 -9.42
C HIS A 233 7.54 -3.15 -8.91
N PHE A 234 8.51 -4.07 -8.90
CA PHE A 234 9.86 -3.83 -8.39
C PHE A 234 10.57 -2.60 -9.00
N SER A 235 10.17 -2.16 -10.19
CA SER A 235 10.72 -0.93 -10.81
C SER A 235 10.21 0.37 -10.18
N LEU A 236 9.14 0.32 -9.39
CA LEU A 236 8.47 1.47 -8.75
C LEU A 236 8.64 1.49 -7.22
N SER A 237 9.27 0.47 -6.65
CA SER A 237 9.46 0.31 -5.21
C SER A 237 10.92 0.04 -4.88
N PHE A 238 11.27 0.16 -3.60
CA PHE A 238 12.54 -0.38 -3.13
C PHE A 238 12.52 -1.91 -3.20
N PRO A 239 13.68 -2.59 -3.24
CA PRO A 239 13.73 -4.04 -3.12
C PRO A 239 13.16 -4.53 -1.77
N HIS A 240 12.29 -5.53 -1.80
CA HIS A 240 11.67 -6.15 -0.62
C HIS A 240 11.85 -7.68 -0.65
N PRO A 241 11.97 -8.34 0.52
CA PRO A 241 11.91 -9.78 0.59
C PRO A 241 10.47 -10.28 0.35
N TYR A 242 10.31 -11.26 -0.53
CA TYR A 242 9.02 -11.88 -0.84
C TYR A 242 9.01 -13.36 -0.46
N ALA A 243 7.88 -13.80 0.10
CA ALA A 243 7.57 -15.21 0.15
C ALA A 243 7.09 -15.70 -1.23
N PRO A 244 7.21 -16.99 -1.56
CA PRO A 244 6.79 -17.53 -2.86
C PRO A 244 5.31 -17.30 -3.20
N ASN A 245 4.45 -17.14 -2.18
CA ASN A 245 3.03 -16.82 -2.34
C ASN A 245 2.72 -15.31 -2.29
N MET A 246 3.71 -14.45 -2.51
CA MET A 246 3.52 -13.01 -2.70
C MET A 246 3.81 -12.64 -4.15
N ILE A 247 2.77 -12.24 -4.89
CA ILE A 247 2.84 -12.06 -6.33
C ILE A 247 2.54 -10.61 -6.70
N GLU A 248 3.48 -9.97 -7.38
CA GLU A 248 3.32 -8.62 -7.91
C GLU A 248 2.35 -8.62 -9.11
N ILE A 249 1.30 -7.81 -8.99
CA ILE A 249 0.29 -7.55 -10.02
C ILE A 249 0.07 -6.04 -10.21
N GLY A 250 1.10 -5.23 -9.94
CA GLY A 250 1.04 -3.79 -10.11
C GLY A 250 0.58 -3.42 -11.52
N GLY A 251 -0.41 -2.54 -11.61
CA GLY A 251 -1.00 -2.10 -12.88
C GLY A 251 -2.19 -2.89 -13.37
N ILE A 252 -2.69 -3.86 -12.58
CA ILE A 252 -3.91 -4.62 -12.89
C ILE A 252 -5.14 -3.75 -13.20
N GLN A 253 -5.19 -2.53 -12.66
CA GLN A 253 -6.27 -1.58 -12.88
C GLN A 253 -6.20 -0.85 -14.24
N MET A 254 -5.06 -0.91 -14.93
CA MET A 254 -4.86 -0.23 -16.20
C MET A 254 -5.39 -1.12 -17.33
N ASP A 255 -6.48 -0.69 -17.98
CA ASP A 255 -6.87 -1.24 -19.28
C ASP A 255 -5.93 -0.72 -20.38
N GLU A 256 -5.90 -1.42 -21.53
CA GLU A 256 -5.28 -0.90 -22.75
C GLU A 256 -5.89 0.48 -23.10
N PRO A 257 -5.06 1.48 -23.47
CA PRO A 257 -5.55 2.82 -23.77
C PRO A 257 -6.64 2.81 -24.84
N LYS A 258 -7.76 3.45 -24.54
CA LYS A 258 -8.90 3.57 -25.47
C LYS A 258 -8.88 4.92 -26.17
N GLN A 259 -9.61 5.00 -27.28
CA GLN A 259 -9.81 6.28 -27.96
C GLN A 259 -10.54 7.26 -27.05
N LEU A 260 -9.97 8.45 -26.87
CA LEU A 260 -10.57 9.53 -26.10
C LEU A 260 -11.83 10.06 -26.80
N SER A 261 -12.71 10.70 -26.03
CA SER A 261 -13.82 11.45 -26.61
C SER A 261 -13.29 12.53 -27.55
N LYS A 262 -14.02 12.81 -28.63
CA LYS A 262 -13.55 13.73 -29.69
C LYS A 262 -13.11 15.09 -29.15
N ASP A 263 -13.84 15.64 -28.19
CA ASP A 263 -13.52 16.92 -27.56
C ASP A 263 -12.20 16.90 -26.77
N LEU A 264 -11.88 15.79 -26.10
CA LEU A 264 -10.59 15.62 -25.42
C LEU A 264 -9.47 15.38 -26.42
N GLN A 265 -9.71 14.51 -27.41
CA GLN A 265 -8.76 14.20 -28.47
C GLN A 265 -8.35 15.48 -29.21
N ASP A 266 -9.33 16.27 -29.69
CA ASP A 266 -9.10 17.53 -30.38
C ASP A 266 -8.36 18.54 -29.49
N TYR A 267 -8.67 18.62 -28.19
CA TYR A 267 -7.97 19.52 -27.26
C TYR A 267 -6.48 19.14 -27.08
N LEU A 268 -6.18 17.84 -27.00
CA LEU A 268 -4.82 17.34 -26.86
C LEU A 268 -4.02 17.47 -28.16
N ASP A 269 -4.63 17.15 -29.30
CA ASP A 269 -3.99 17.17 -30.63
C ASP A 269 -3.66 18.59 -31.09
N ASN A 270 -4.57 19.55 -30.84
CA ASN A 270 -4.38 20.94 -31.24
C ASN A 270 -3.42 21.72 -30.32
N SER A 271 -2.89 21.11 -29.26
CA SER A 271 -1.95 21.78 -28.36
C SER A 271 -0.54 21.87 -28.96
N LYS A 272 -0.16 23.08 -29.41
CA LYS A 272 1.14 23.35 -30.06
C LYS A 272 2.35 23.16 -29.14
N HIS A 273 2.21 23.40 -27.84
CA HIS A 273 3.30 23.32 -26.87
C HIS A 273 3.19 22.09 -25.96
N GLY A 274 2.24 21.20 -26.23
CA GLY A 274 1.96 20.05 -25.37
C GLY A 274 0.99 20.37 -24.24
N VAL A 275 0.67 19.36 -23.44
CA VAL A 275 -0.38 19.40 -22.42
C VAL A 275 0.19 18.98 -21.07
N ILE A 276 -0.21 19.70 -20.04
CA ILE A 276 -0.02 19.32 -18.65
C ILE A 276 -1.35 18.78 -18.14
N TYR A 277 -1.34 17.57 -17.62
CA TYR A 277 -2.51 17.00 -16.96
C TYR A 277 -2.39 17.21 -15.44
N PHE A 278 -3.45 17.68 -14.79
CA PHE A 278 -3.48 17.93 -13.35
C PHE A 278 -4.64 17.19 -12.68
N SER A 279 -4.32 16.30 -11.74
CA SER A 279 -5.30 15.56 -10.94
C SER A 279 -4.84 15.35 -9.50
N MET A 280 -5.69 15.69 -8.53
CA MET A 280 -5.47 15.41 -7.10
C MET A 280 -5.97 14.02 -6.68
N GLY A 281 -6.37 13.17 -7.63
CA GLY A 281 -6.88 11.83 -7.34
C GLY A 281 -8.38 11.81 -7.05
N SER A 282 -8.87 10.72 -6.44
CA SER A 282 -10.30 10.51 -6.18
C SER A 282 -10.78 11.14 -4.87
N MET A 283 -9.92 11.20 -3.85
CA MET A 283 -10.28 11.63 -2.49
C MET A 283 -9.97 13.11 -2.21
N LEU A 284 -8.86 13.63 -2.76
CA LEU A 284 -8.53 15.05 -2.67
C LEU A 284 -9.18 15.76 -3.85
N LYS A 285 -10.22 16.52 -3.57
CA LYS A 285 -10.94 17.31 -4.58
C LYS A 285 -10.21 18.63 -4.81
N GLY A 286 -9.90 18.94 -6.07
CA GLY A 286 -9.28 20.22 -6.45
C GLY A 286 -10.16 21.42 -6.09
N CYS A 287 -11.49 21.25 -6.10
CA CYS A 287 -12.40 22.31 -5.68
C CYS A 287 -12.33 22.66 -4.19
N ASN A 288 -11.74 21.78 -3.36
CA ASN A 288 -11.56 22.01 -1.93
C ASN A 288 -10.28 22.78 -1.59
N PHE A 289 -9.45 23.14 -2.59
CA PHE A 289 -8.33 24.04 -2.33
C PHE A 289 -8.84 25.37 -1.78
N PRO A 290 -8.22 25.91 -0.71
CA PRO A 290 -8.46 27.28 -0.29
C PRO A 290 -8.23 28.24 -1.46
N GLU A 291 -8.98 29.34 -1.48
CA GLU A 291 -8.95 30.30 -2.58
C GLU A 291 -7.54 30.77 -2.91
N GLU A 292 -6.72 31.09 -1.91
CA GLU A 292 -5.32 31.49 -2.07
C GLU A 292 -4.52 30.44 -2.88
N LYS A 293 -4.61 29.16 -2.49
CA LYS A 293 -3.87 28.07 -3.15
C LYS A 293 -4.42 27.78 -4.55
N ARG A 294 -5.74 27.82 -4.73
CA ARG A 294 -6.38 27.69 -6.05
C ARG A 294 -5.93 28.82 -6.99
N ASN A 295 -5.91 30.06 -6.51
CA ASN A 295 -5.48 31.23 -7.27
C ASN A 295 -3.98 31.15 -7.60
N ALA A 296 -3.15 30.58 -6.72
CA ALA A 296 -1.74 30.32 -7.04
C ALA A 296 -1.57 29.39 -8.25
N PHE A 297 -2.34 28.29 -8.34
CA PHE A 297 -2.34 27.42 -9.52
C PHE A 297 -2.84 28.14 -10.78
N ILE A 298 -3.96 28.87 -10.67
CA ILE A 298 -4.52 29.66 -11.78
C ILE A 298 -3.49 30.64 -12.33
N SER A 299 -2.85 31.42 -11.46
CA SER A 299 -1.86 32.43 -11.85
C SER A 299 -0.61 31.80 -12.46
N ALA A 300 -0.16 30.65 -11.95
CA ALA A 300 0.95 29.91 -12.54
C ALA A 300 0.59 29.38 -13.94
N PHE A 301 -0.58 28.75 -14.09
CA PHE A 301 -1.04 28.19 -15.35
C PHE A 301 -1.28 29.24 -16.42
N ALA A 302 -1.75 30.43 -16.05
CA ALA A 302 -1.94 31.55 -16.98
C ALA A 302 -0.65 32.01 -17.68
N GLN A 303 0.53 31.71 -17.11
CA GLN A 303 1.84 32.07 -17.66
C GLN A 303 2.44 30.98 -18.54
N LEU A 304 1.81 29.80 -18.63
CA LEU A 304 2.32 28.68 -19.38
C LEU A 304 1.97 28.81 -20.87
N LYS A 305 2.85 28.28 -21.72
CA LYS A 305 2.58 28.14 -23.15
C LYS A 305 1.80 26.86 -23.45
N GLU A 306 1.94 25.89 -22.56
CA GLU A 306 1.25 24.62 -22.54
C GLU A 306 -0.23 24.79 -22.20
N ASN A 307 -1.03 23.91 -22.77
CA ASN A 307 -2.42 23.74 -22.35
C ASN A 307 -2.46 22.93 -21.04
N VAL A 308 -3.42 23.23 -20.17
CA VAL A 308 -3.58 22.53 -18.89
C VAL A 308 -4.95 21.87 -18.84
N LEU A 309 -4.96 20.55 -18.69
CA LEU A 309 -6.15 19.76 -18.47
C LEU A 309 -6.27 19.44 -16.98
N TRP A 310 -7.23 20.05 -16.28
CA TRP A 310 -7.37 19.94 -14.83
C TRP A 310 -8.64 19.17 -14.45
N LYS A 311 -8.48 18.03 -13.78
CA LYS A 311 -9.57 17.35 -13.07
C LYS A 311 -10.05 18.22 -11.91
N TYR A 312 -11.24 18.79 -12.06
CA TYR A 312 -11.82 19.73 -11.11
C TYR A 312 -13.31 19.44 -10.93
N GLU A 313 -13.73 19.24 -9.69
CA GLU A 313 -15.03 18.64 -9.37
C GLU A 313 -16.21 19.59 -9.56
N ASN A 314 -16.00 20.91 -9.57
CA ASN A 314 -17.06 21.87 -9.90
C ASN A 314 -17.12 22.12 -11.41
N THR A 315 -18.31 22.48 -11.90
CA THR A 315 -18.53 22.81 -13.33
C THR A 315 -17.91 24.14 -13.76
N SER A 316 -17.53 24.99 -12.80
CA SER A 316 -16.89 26.27 -13.03
C SER A 316 -15.67 26.45 -12.14
N LEU A 317 -14.65 27.13 -12.69
CA LEU A 317 -13.44 27.54 -11.99
C LEU A 317 -13.36 29.08 -12.07
N PRO A 318 -13.46 29.80 -10.94
CA PRO A 318 -13.31 31.24 -10.91
C PRO A 318 -11.96 31.66 -11.52
N ASN A 319 -11.93 32.74 -12.30
CA ASN A 319 -10.71 33.26 -12.94
C ASN A 319 -9.95 32.25 -13.82
N LYS A 320 -10.64 31.25 -14.39
CA LYS A 320 -10.02 30.22 -15.23
C LYS A 320 -9.30 30.83 -16.45
N PRO A 321 -7.98 30.58 -16.62
CA PRO A 321 -7.23 31.05 -17.78
C PRO A 321 -7.72 30.38 -19.09
N LYS A 322 -7.42 31.01 -20.24
CA LYS A 322 -7.85 30.50 -21.56
C LYS A 322 -7.22 29.16 -21.92
N ASN A 323 -5.97 28.91 -21.49
CA ASN A 323 -5.25 27.66 -21.73
C ASN A 323 -5.64 26.52 -20.78
N VAL A 324 -6.57 26.75 -19.83
CA VAL A 324 -7.02 25.74 -18.87
C VAL A 324 -8.38 25.18 -19.28
N LEU A 325 -8.46 23.86 -19.45
CA LEU A 325 -9.70 23.10 -19.57
C LEU A 325 -9.97 22.33 -18.28
N ILE A 326 -11.20 22.42 -17.76
CA ILE A 326 -11.63 21.66 -16.57
C ILE A 326 -12.67 20.61 -16.94
N LYS A 327 -12.59 19.44 -16.29
CA LYS A 327 -13.64 18.41 -16.30
C LYS A 327 -13.70 17.71 -14.95
N GLN A 328 -14.88 17.26 -14.55
CA GLN A 328 -15.11 16.60 -13.25
C GLN A 328 -14.46 15.22 -13.17
N TRP A 329 -14.52 14.47 -14.28
CA TRP A 329 -13.92 13.15 -14.40
C TRP A 329 -13.38 12.94 -15.81
N MET A 330 -12.27 12.22 -15.92
CA MET A 330 -11.56 12.00 -17.17
C MET A 330 -10.86 10.63 -17.17
N PRO A 331 -10.69 9.98 -18.34
CA PRO A 331 -9.95 8.73 -18.46
C PRO A 331 -8.44 9.00 -18.33
N GLN A 332 -7.95 9.01 -17.10
CA GLN A 332 -6.56 9.41 -16.78
C GLN A 332 -5.51 8.59 -17.52
N ASN A 333 -5.64 7.26 -17.54
CA ASN A 333 -4.72 6.37 -18.25
C ASN A 333 -4.63 6.71 -19.75
N ASP A 334 -5.77 6.93 -20.41
CA ASP A 334 -5.83 7.27 -21.85
C ASP A 334 -5.22 8.65 -22.13
N ILE A 335 -5.45 9.63 -21.25
CA ILE A 335 -4.83 10.96 -21.34
C ILE A 335 -3.30 10.85 -21.18
N LEU A 336 -2.82 10.11 -20.19
CA LEU A 336 -1.40 9.93 -19.94
C LEU A 336 -0.72 9.15 -21.07
N ALA A 337 -1.43 8.27 -21.77
CA ALA A 337 -0.95 7.59 -22.97
C ALA A 337 -0.71 8.56 -24.15
N HIS A 338 -1.38 9.72 -24.16
CA HIS A 338 -1.33 10.64 -25.29
C HIS A 338 0.08 11.25 -25.50
N PRO A 339 0.59 11.30 -26.75
CA PRO A 339 1.96 11.80 -27.04
C PRO A 339 2.17 13.29 -26.73
N ASN A 340 1.10 14.10 -26.81
CA ASN A 340 1.15 15.53 -26.47
C ASN A 340 1.15 15.83 -24.98
N VAL A 341 0.81 14.88 -24.10
CA VAL A 341 0.95 15.09 -22.65
C VAL A 341 2.42 15.02 -22.27
N LYS A 342 2.92 16.06 -21.60
CA LYS A 342 4.34 16.24 -21.25
C LYS A 342 4.63 16.13 -19.77
N LEU A 343 3.65 16.44 -18.92
CA LEU A 343 3.82 16.49 -17.48
C LEU A 343 2.51 16.10 -16.78
N PHE A 344 2.65 15.35 -15.68
CA PHE A 344 1.56 15.08 -14.76
C PHE A 344 1.74 15.84 -13.44
N ILE A 345 0.85 16.79 -13.15
CA ILE A 345 0.73 17.37 -11.82
C ILE A 345 -0.19 16.48 -10.99
N THR A 346 0.29 16.02 -9.84
CA THR A 346 -0.41 15.01 -9.04
C THR A 346 -0.24 15.25 -7.55
N HIS A 347 -1.18 14.76 -6.74
CA HIS A 347 -0.98 14.59 -5.30
C HIS A 347 0.10 13.55 -4.93
N GLY A 348 0.57 12.72 -5.87
CA GLY A 348 1.60 11.69 -5.61
C GLY A 348 1.05 10.35 -5.11
N GLY A 349 -0.26 10.09 -5.23
CA GLY A 349 -0.84 8.79 -4.89
C GLY A 349 -0.35 7.67 -5.81
N LEU A 350 -0.30 6.44 -5.28
CA LEU A 350 0.31 5.27 -5.95
C LEU A 350 -0.24 4.99 -7.36
N LEU A 351 -1.57 4.93 -7.53
CA LEU A 351 -2.17 4.55 -8.82
C LEU A 351 -1.86 5.54 -9.94
N GLY A 352 -2.14 6.83 -9.72
CA GLY A 352 -1.87 7.85 -10.73
C GLY A 352 -0.38 7.98 -11.05
N SER A 353 0.48 7.79 -10.05
CA SER A 353 1.93 7.76 -10.26
C SER A 353 2.35 6.57 -11.12
N THR A 354 1.73 5.40 -10.88
CA THR A 354 1.95 4.17 -11.68
C THR A 354 1.50 4.37 -13.12
N GLU A 355 0.32 4.93 -13.37
CA GLU A 355 -0.17 5.24 -14.72
C GLU A 355 0.75 6.22 -15.46
N SER A 356 1.22 7.26 -14.76
CA SER A 356 2.17 8.24 -15.32
C SER A 356 3.48 7.60 -15.74
N LEU A 357 4.05 6.76 -14.87
CA LEU A 357 5.30 6.06 -15.15
C LEU A 357 5.12 4.95 -16.17
N TYR A 358 3.97 4.28 -16.18
CA TYR A 358 3.63 3.33 -17.24
C TYR A 358 3.73 4.00 -18.61
N HIS A 359 3.31 5.27 -18.75
CA HIS A 359 3.40 6.04 -20.00
C HIS A 359 4.64 6.92 -20.13
N GLY A 360 5.63 6.77 -19.25
CA GLY A 360 6.90 7.49 -19.30
C GLY A 360 6.75 9.00 -19.13
N LYS A 361 5.76 9.47 -18.37
CA LYS A 361 5.51 10.90 -18.11
C LYS A 361 6.11 11.31 -16.75
N PRO A 362 6.95 12.36 -16.71
CA PRO A 362 7.46 12.90 -15.45
C PRO A 362 6.37 13.65 -14.68
N MET A 363 6.63 13.94 -13.40
CA MET A 363 5.60 14.49 -12.51
C MET A 363 6.05 15.65 -11.61
N VAL A 364 5.09 16.51 -11.27
CA VAL A 364 5.17 17.48 -10.17
C VAL A 364 4.16 17.09 -9.10
N GLY A 365 4.66 16.77 -7.92
CA GLY A 365 3.87 16.34 -6.78
C GLY A 365 3.40 17.48 -5.89
N VAL A 366 2.19 17.34 -5.34
CA VAL A 366 1.61 18.20 -4.30
C VAL A 366 1.09 17.28 -3.18
N PRO A 367 1.99 16.67 -2.39
CA PRO A 367 1.62 15.65 -1.42
C PRO A 367 0.85 16.25 -0.24
N ILE A 368 -0.24 15.60 0.15
CA ILE A 368 -1.14 16.04 1.23
C ILE A 368 -1.21 15.01 2.36
N TYR A 369 -1.45 13.75 2.05
CA TYR A 369 -1.81 12.73 3.05
C TYR A 369 -1.37 11.31 2.65
N GLY A 370 -1.22 10.41 3.61
CA GLY A 370 -0.92 9.00 3.37
C GLY A 370 0.49 8.77 2.79
N ASP A 371 0.57 7.91 1.79
CA ASP A 371 1.79 7.45 1.10
C ASP A 371 2.40 8.51 0.15
N GLN A 372 1.70 9.60 -0.11
CA GLN A 372 2.03 10.59 -1.13
C GLN A 372 3.43 11.20 -0.96
N ARG A 373 3.82 11.53 0.28
CA ARG A 373 5.14 12.13 0.56
C ARG A 373 6.28 11.14 0.29
N LEU A 374 6.10 9.87 0.67
CA LEU A 374 7.04 8.79 0.39
C LEU A 374 7.19 8.57 -1.12
N ASN A 375 6.07 8.52 -1.86
CA ASN A 375 6.09 8.38 -3.31
C ASN A 375 6.81 9.55 -4.01
N MET A 376 6.60 10.78 -3.54
CA MET A 376 7.29 11.95 -4.09
C MET A 376 8.77 12.04 -3.69
N ALA A 377 9.15 11.53 -2.52
CA ALA A 377 10.55 11.36 -2.14
C ALA A 377 11.25 10.38 -3.09
N ARG A 378 10.60 9.26 -3.43
CA ARG A 378 11.08 8.31 -4.45
C ARG A 378 11.20 8.96 -5.83
N ALA A 379 10.20 9.74 -6.24
CA ALA A 379 10.21 10.44 -7.51
C ALA A 379 11.40 11.39 -7.68
N ARG A 380 11.72 12.13 -6.61
CA ARG A 380 12.90 12.99 -6.57
C ARG A 380 14.20 12.18 -6.63
N ASN A 381 14.31 11.13 -5.81
CA ASN A 381 15.51 10.29 -5.76
C ASN A 381 15.82 9.60 -7.10
N ALA A 382 14.77 9.13 -7.79
CA ALA A 382 14.90 8.52 -9.12
C ALA A 382 14.93 9.54 -10.26
N GLY A 383 14.81 10.84 -9.95
CA GLY A 383 14.97 11.93 -10.91
C GLY A 383 13.88 12.00 -11.99
N TYR A 384 12.67 11.48 -11.74
CA TYR A 384 11.53 11.56 -12.67
C TYR A 384 10.45 12.54 -12.21
N GLY A 385 10.59 13.13 -11.02
CA GLY A 385 9.69 14.19 -10.57
C GLY A 385 10.25 15.06 -9.47
N THR A 386 9.54 16.15 -9.19
CA THR A 386 9.77 17.04 -8.05
C THR A 386 8.47 17.27 -7.29
N SER A 387 8.50 17.92 -6.14
CA SER A 387 7.29 18.23 -5.36
C SER A 387 7.31 19.65 -4.81
N VAL A 388 6.12 20.22 -4.66
CA VAL A 388 5.88 21.47 -3.93
C VAL A 388 5.05 21.13 -2.70
N GLU A 389 5.59 21.42 -1.52
CA GLU A 389 4.88 21.22 -0.27
C GLU A 389 3.64 22.11 -0.19
N TYR A 390 2.55 21.57 0.37
CA TYR A 390 1.26 22.24 0.41
C TYR A 390 1.34 23.65 1.03
N GLU A 391 2.09 23.79 2.12
CA GLU A 391 2.32 25.05 2.82
C GLU A 391 2.97 26.11 1.91
N HIS A 392 3.85 25.68 1.01
CA HIS A 392 4.65 26.52 0.13
C HIS A 392 4.07 26.69 -1.27
N LEU A 393 2.82 26.25 -1.50
CA LEU A 393 2.12 26.51 -2.75
C LEU A 393 1.91 28.02 -2.96
N THR A 394 2.69 28.59 -3.87
CA THR A 394 2.60 29.96 -4.38
C THR A 394 2.71 29.91 -5.89
N GLN A 395 2.32 30.99 -6.58
CA GLN A 395 2.48 31.07 -8.03
C GLN A 395 3.92 30.77 -8.46
N GLN A 396 4.89 31.34 -7.74
CA GLN A 396 6.31 31.19 -8.06
C GLN A 396 6.78 29.74 -7.87
N SER A 397 6.47 29.11 -6.73
CA SER A 397 6.91 27.73 -6.46
C SER A 397 6.31 26.71 -7.43
N ILE A 398 5.05 26.91 -7.83
CA ILE A 398 4.37 26.07 -8.82
C ILE A 398 5.01 26.26 -10.21
N SER A 399 5.19 27.52 -10.65
CA SER A 399 5.83 27.83 -11.93
C SER A 399 7.25 27.27 -12.02
N ASP A 400 8.04 27.40 -10.96
CA ASP A 400 9.42 26.91 -10.90
C ASP A 400 9.48 25.39 -10.97
N ALA A 401 8.61 24.69 -10.24
CA ALA A 401 8.54 23.23 -10.29
C ALA A 401 8.17 22.71 -11.69
N ILE A 402 7.17 23.32 -12.33
CA ILE A 402 6.75 22.97 -13.69
C ILE A 402 7.88 23.22 -14.69
N ARG A 403 8.51 24.39 -14.64
CA ARG A 403 9.63 24.75 -15.53
C ARG A 403 10.84 23.84 -15.32
N THR A 404 11.16 23.50 -14.08
CA THR A 404 12.26 22.58 -13.75
C THR A 404 12.08 21.23 -14.46
N VAL A 405 10.87 20.66 -14.39
CA VAL A 405 10.59 19.36 -15.00
C VAL A 405 10.51 19.44 -16.53
N LEU A 406 9.88 20.47 -17.09
CA LEU A 406 9.73 20.61 -18.54
C LEU A 406 11.02 21.03 -19.26
N ALA A 407 11.86 21.84 -18.63
CA ALA A 407 13.10 22.34 -19.24
C ALA A 407 14.27 21.36 -19.15
N ASN A 408 14.27 20.47 -18.16
CA ASN A 408 15.33 19.48 -18.01
C ASN A 408 14.89 18.11 -18.57
N PRO A 409 15.47 17.66 -19.71
CA PRO A 409 15.07 16.40 -20.35
C PRO A 409 15.35 15.16 -19.48
N SER A 410 16.23 15.24 -18.47
CA SER A 410 16.53 14.10 -17.60
C SER A 410 15.29 13.56 -16.90
N PHE A 411 14.33 14.41 -16.54
CA PHE A 411 13.08 13.97 -15.91
C PHE A 411 12.27 13.04 -16.81
N THR A 412 12.12 13.42 -18.09
CA THR A 412 11.41 12.60 -19.08
C THR A 412 12.20 11.32 -19.39
N THR A 413 13.52 11.43 -19.54
CA THR A 413 14.39 10.26 -19.79
C THR A 413 14.29 9.24 -18.65
N ASN A 414 14.35 9.68 -17.40
CA ASN A 414 14.24 8.80 -16.24
C ASN A 414 12.84 8.19 -16.12
N ALA A 415 11.78 8.96 -16.38
CA ALA A 415 10.41 8.44 -16.41
C ALA A 415 10.25 7.33 -17.47
N ARG A 416 10.82 7.52 -18.68
CA ARG A 416 10.81 6.52 -19.75
C ARG A 416 11.64 5.29 -19.40
N LEU A 417 12.81 5.46 -18.81
CA LEU A 417 13.63 4.32 -18.36
C LEU A 417 12.87 3.43 -17.37
N ILE A 418 12.09 4.03 -16.48
CA ILE A 418 11.23 3.28 -15.55
C ILE A 418 10.06 2.63 -16.30
N SER A 419 9.45 3.33 -17.25
CA SER A 419 8.39 2.78 -18.12
C SER A 419 8.86 1.52 -18.84
N ASP A 420 10.05 1.57 -19.45
CA ASP A 420 10.63 0.46 -20.20
C ASP A 420 10.81 -0.76 -19.30
N ARG A 421 11.39 -0.57 -18.10
CA ARG A 421 11.56 -1.65 -17.10
C ARG A 421 10.24 -2.17 -16.56
N TYR A 422 9.24 -1.32 -16.40
CA TYR A 422 7.92 -1.72 -15.93
C TYR A 422 7.16 -2.56 -16.96
N ARG A 423 7.34 -2.23 -18.25
CA ARG A 423 6.67 -2.92 -19.35
C ARG A 423 7.38 -4.21 -19.75
N ASP A 424 8.66 -4.36 -19.41
CA ASP A 424 9.45 -5.56 -19.62
C ASP A 424 9.09 -6.64 -18.57
N LYS A 425 8.11 -7.48 -18.92
CA LYS A 425 7.55 -8.51 -18.04
C LYS A 425 7.23 -9.78 -18.81
N MET A 426 7.31 -10.92 -18.14
CA MET A 426 6.99 -12.23 -18.73
C MET A 426 5.51 -12.38 -19.10
N ALA A 427 4.62 -11.76 -18.32
CA ALA A 427 3.18 -11.82 -18.49
C ALA A 427 2.54 -10.52 -17.99
N THR A 428 1.35 -10.19 -18.50
CA THR A 428 0.57 -9.05 -17.99
C THR A 428 0.11 -9.30 -16.55
N PRO A 429 -0.17 -8.24 -15.75
CA PRO A 429 -0.75 -8.41 -14.42
C PRO A 429 -2.02 -9.26 -14.41
N ALA A 430 -2.85 -9.15 -15.45
CA ALA A 430 -4.07 -9.93 -15.62
C ALA A 430 -3.76 -11.43 -15.80
N GLU A 431 -2.86 -11.78 -16.72
CA GLU A 431 -2.44 -13.17 -16.95
C GLU A 431 -1.77 -13.76 -15.70
N THR A 432 -0.89 -13.00 -15.04
CA THR A 432 -0.25 -13.40 -13.78
C THR A 432 -1.30 -13.67 -12.70
N THR A 433 -2.28 -12.79 -12.56
CA THR A 433 -3.38 -12.94 -11.58
C THR A 433 -4.16 -14.22 -11.84
N VAL A 434 -4.61 -14.42 -13.08
CA VAL A 434 -5.39 -15.61 -13.47
C VAL A 434 -4.59 -16.88 -13.17
N PHE A 435 -3.34 -16.94 -13.62
CA PHE A 435 -2.49 -18.10 -13.41
C PHE A 435 -2.36 -18.48 -11.92
N TRP A 436 -2.08 -17.50 -11.05
CA TRP A 436 -1.83 -17.77 -9.64
C TRP A 436 -3.11 -18.08 -8.85
N VAL A 437 -4.24 -17.45 -9.19
CA VAL A 437 -5.54 -17.80 -8.60
C VAL A 437 -5.93 -19.22 -8.99
N GLU A 438 -5.82 -19.58 -10.27
CA GLU A 438 -6.06 -20.96 -10.71
C GLU A 438 -5.07 -21.94 -10.06
N TYR A 439 -3.81 -21.55 -9.86
CA TYR A 439 -2.82 -22.39 -9.19
C TYR A 439 -3.25 -22.72 -7.75
N VAL A 440 -3.71 -21.73 -6.99
CA VAL A 440 -4.25 -21.93 -5.65
C VAL A 440 -5.44 -22.89 -5.68
N ILE A 441 -6.36 -22.72 -6.61
CA ILE A 441 -7.54 -23.59 -6.75
C ILE A 441 -7.12 -25.02 -7.11
N ARG A 442 -6.31 -25.22 -8.15
CA ARG A 442 -5.80 -26.53 -8.59
C ARG A 442 -5.06 -27.27 -7.49
N HIS A 443 -4.32 -26.55 -6.65
CA HIS A 443 -3.52 -27.10 -5.57
C HIS A 443 -4.14 -26.95 -4.19
N ARG A 444 -5.47 -26.76 -4.11
CA ARG A 444 -6.26 -26.78 -2.87
C ARG A 444 -5.67 -25.89 -1.76
N GLY A 445 -5.35 -24.65 -2.12
CA GLY A 445 -4.74 -23.67 -1.22
C GLY A 445 -3.22 -23.55 -1.35
N ALA A 446 -2.56 -24.37 -2.17
CA ALA A 446 -1.12 -24.32 -2.44
C ALA A 446 -0.22 -24.34 -1.17
N PRO A 447 -0.42 -25.30 -0.23
CA PRO A 447 0.31 -25.34 1.05
C PRO A 447 1.83 -25.40 0.91
N GLN A 448 2.35 -25.92 -0.21
CA GLN A 448 3.79 -25.96 -0.50
C GLN A 448 4.44 -24.58 -0.64
N LEU A 449 3.66 -23.51 -0.83
CA LEU A 449 4.16 -22.14 -0.91
C LEU A 449 4.20 -21.45 0.47
N HIS A 450 3.62 -22.08 1.49
CA HIS A 450 3.48 -21.47 2.81
C HIS A 450 4.79 -21.56 3.58
N SER A 451 5.22 -20.43 4.12
CA SER A 451 6.31 -20.40 5.09
C SER A 451 5.82 -20.91 6.44
N ALA A 452 6.71 -21.50 7.23
CA ALA A 452 6.45 -21.80 8.64
C ALA A 452 6.47 -20.53 9.53
N ALA A 453 6.99 -19.41 9.00
CA ALA A 453 7.20 -18.18 9.78
C ALA A 453 5.93 -17.59 10.44
N PRO A 454 4.71 -17.65 9.86
CA PRO A 454 3.49 -17.23 10.53
C PRO A 454 3.16 -18.06 11.78
N GLU A 455 3.64 -19.29 11.88
CA GLU A 455 3.39 -20.18 13.02
C GLU A 455 4.34 -19.95 14.20
N LEU A 456 5.44 -19.24 13.96
CA LEU A 456 6.43 -18.93 14.98
C LEU A 456 5.99 -17.74 15.83
N SER A 457 6.30 -17.79 17.13
CA SER A 457 6.20 -16.63 18.00
C SER A 457 7.15 -15.51 17.55
N TYR A 458 6.90 -14.28 18.01
CA TYR A 458 7.79 -13.15 17.71
C TYR A 458 9.24 -13.41 18.16
N ALA A 459 9.44 -14.11 19.28
CA ALA A 459 10.76 -14.44 19.80
C ALA A 459 11.49 -15.44 18.88
N GLU A 460 10.84 -16.54 18.50
CA GLU A 460 11.41 -17.56 17.62
C GLU A 460 11.70 -17.00 16.22
N ARG A 461 10.77 -16.24 15.66
CA ARG A 461 10.90 -15.64 14.32
C ARG A 461 12.09 -14.68 14.21
N ASN A 462 12.45 -14.01 15.31
CA ASN A 462 13.57 -13.07 15.39
C ASN A 462 14.79 -13.64 16.14
N LEU A 463 14.79 -14.96 16.43
CA LEU A 463 15.86 -15.67 17.12
C LEU A 463 16.24 -15.06 18.49
N LEU A 464 15.31 -14.42 19.19
CA LEU A 464 15.58 -13.76 20.47
C LEU A 464 15.93 -14.76 21.58
N ASP A 465 15.32 -15.94 21.53
CA ASP A 465 15.64 -17.10 22.36
C ASP A 465 17.07 -17.61 22.11
N VAL A 466 17.47 -17.72 20.84
CA VAL A 466 18.82 -18.13 20.43
C VAL A 466 19.86 -17.09 20.84
N TYR A 467 19.61 -15.80 20.58
CA TYR A 467 20.51 -14.72 21.01
C TYR A 467 20.61 -14.64 22.54
N GLY A 468 19.51 -14.85 23.25
CA GLY A 468 19.50 -14.95 24.70
C GLY A 468 20.41 -16.06 25.21
N LEU A 469 20.35 -17.26 24.61
CA LEU A 469 21.25 -18.37 24.93
C LEU A 469 22.72 -18.04 24.62
N MET A 470 23.01 -17.44 23.46
CA MET A 470 24.37 -17.04 23.10
C MET A 470 24.96 -16.03 24.10
N LEU A 471 24.19 -15.02 24.50
CA LEU A 471 24.62 -14.02 25.48
C LEU A 471 24.85 -14.64 26.86
N LEU A 472 23.99 -15.59 27.27
CA LEU A 472 24.17 -16.33 28.51
C LEU A 472 25.50 -17.11 28.49
N LEU A 473 25.80 -17.83 27.41
CA LEU A 473 27.04 -18.60 27.28
C LEU A 473 28.28 -17.69 27.30
N VAL A 474 28.27 -16.57 26.59
CA VAL A 474 29.35 -15.58 26.65
C VAL A 474 29.52 -15.03 28.06
N GLY A 475 28.43 -14.70 28.75
CA GLY A 475 28.45 -14.24 30.13
C GLY A 475 29.06 -15.26 31.10
N LEU A 476 28.74 -16.55 30.93
CA LEU A 476 29.32 -17.64 31.73
C LEU A 476 30.82 -17.80 31.50
N VAL A 477 31.29 -17.72 30.25
CA VAL A 477 32.71 -17.76 29.92
C VAL A 477 33.45 -16.57 30.53
N LEU A 478 32.92 -15.36 30.38
CA LEU A 478 33.50 -14.15 30.98
C LEU A 478 33.56 -14.27 32.52
N ALA A 479 32.50 -14.76 33.15
CA ALA A 479 32.47 -14.99 34.59
C ALA A 479 33.51 -16.03 35.04
N ALA A 480 33.69 -17.11 34.28
CA ALA A 480 34.72 -18.12 34.55
C ALA A 480 36.13 -17.54 34.42
N VAL A 481 36.40 -16.76 33.36
CA VAL A 481 37.69 -16.08 33.16
C VAL A 481 37.95 -15.09 34.30
N ILE A 482 36.97 -14.27 34.68
CA ILE A 482 37.10 -13.33 35.81
C ILE A 482 37.40 -14.08 37.11
N ARG A 483 36.75 -15.22 37.37
CA ARG A 483 37.04 -16.06 38.54
C ARG A 483 38.46 -16.60 38.50
N VAL A 484 38.91 -17.16 37.38
CA VAL A 484 40.28 -17.67 37.22
C VAL A 484 41.31 -16.56 37.42
N VAL A 485 41.12 -15.40 36.79
CA VAL A 485 42.02 -14.24 36.96
C VAL A 485 42.05 -13.77 38.41
N ARG A 486 40.90 -13.68 39.10
CA ARG A 486 40.84 -13.34 40.53
C ARG A 486 41.55 -14.38 41.39
N SER A 487 41.38 -15.66 41.11
CA SER A 487 42.08 -16.74 41.82
C SER A 487 43.60 -16.65 41.61
N VAL A 488 44.05 -16.42 40.38
CA VAL A 488 45.49 -16.26 40.07
C VAL A 488 46.06 -15.02 40.73
N LEU A 489 45.39 -13.85 40.64
CA LEU A 489 45.83 -12.63 41.32
C LEU A 489 45.79 -12.77 42.86
N GLY A 490 44.83 -13.51 43.39
CA GLY A 490 44.76 -13.86 44.82
C GLY A 490 45.93 -14.72 45.29
N LEU A 491 46.43 -15.63 44.45
CA LEU A 491 47.64 -16.42 44.72
C LEU A 491 48.92 -15.57 44.75
N PHE A 492 48.97 -14.47 43.98
CA PHE A 492 50.10 -13.54 43.98
C PHE A 492 49.97 -12.39 45.01
N GLY A 493 48.78 -12.16 45.58
CA GLY A 493 48.49 -11.10 46.55
C GLY A 493 48.68 -11.49 48.01
N SER A 494 48.92 -12.76 48.33
CA SER A 494 49.23 -13.21 49.69
C SER A 494 50.74 -13.14 49.98
N SER A 495 51.21 -11.97 50.44
CA SER A 495 52.52 -11.85 51.10
C SER A 495 52.42 -12.45 52.53
N PRO A 496 53.46 -13.10 53.08
CA PRO A 496 53.38 -13.77 54.37
C PRO A 496 53.15 -12.75 55.49
N LYS A 497 52.18 -13.02 56.38
CA LYS A 497 52.12 -12.33 57.68
C LYS A 497 53.43 -12.62 58.42
N GLY A 498 54.33 -11.65 58.46
CA GLY A 498 55.53 -11.71 59.28
C GLY A 498 55.15 -11.96 60.75
N GLU A 499 55.75 -12.99 61.32
CA GLU A 499 55.66 -13.37 62.73
C GLU A 499 56.14 -12.20 63.61
N SER A 500 55.25 -11.62 64.42
CA SER A 500 55.66 -10.78 65.56
C SER A 500 56.05 -11.68 66.73
N GLY A 501 57.30 -12.14 66.74
CA GLY A 501 57.90 -12.90 67.83
C GLY A 501 58.36 -12.03 69.00
N ALA A 502 57.92 -12.41 70.20
CA ALA A 502 58.56 -12.26 71.51
C ALA A 502 58.80 -10.86 72.11
N LYS A 503 57.89 -10.48 73.03
CA LYS A 503 58.18 -9.61 74.18
C LYS A 503 59.20 -10.31 75.12
N ASN A 504 60.38 -9.72 75.29
CA ASN A 504 61.26 -10.05 76.41
C ASN A 504 60.73 -9.43 77.72
N LYS A 505 60.50 -10.30 78.71
CA LYS A 505 60.39 -9.98 80.15
C LYS A 505 61.66 -10.51 80.82
N ARG A 506 62.35 -9.68 81.60
CA ARG A 506 63.22 -10.00 82.76
C ARG A 506 63.47 -8.66 83.46
N GLU A 507 62.79 -8.47 84.59
CA GLU A 507 63.31 -8.51 85.98
C GLU A 507 64.02 -7.21 86.36
#